data_AF-A0A2E8RSD4-F1
#
_entry.id   AF-A0A2E8RSD4-F1
#
_cell.length_a   1.000
_cell.length_b   1.000
_cell.length_c   1.000
_cell.angle_alpha   90.00
_cell.angle_beta   90.00
_cell.angle_gamma   90.00
#
_symmetry.space_group_name_H-M   'P 1'
#
loop_
_entity.id
_entity.type
_entity.pdbx_description
1 polymer ?
#
loop_
_entity_poly.entity_id
_entity_poly.type
_entity_poly.pdbx_seq_one_letter_code
_entity_poly.pdbx_strand_id
1 'polypeptide(L)'
;MTPETAVALREQMLRDGYCVIPDILSLDFLQQLQQESDRLNDTMPHHPDTKYQGTHLGIGYKDNEIMQRLAEWEPARQALEQMGLGDFTPGGGLLVLTKEPYAPALYWHKDWMRRNDPLSCTPCPQTIFLS
;
A
#
# COMPACT_ATOMS: atom_id res chain seq x y z
N MET A 1 10.11 12.45 11.80
CA MET A 1 11.38 11.91 11.27
C MET A 1 12.38 13.06 11.21
N THR A 2 13.68 12.82 11.40
CA THR A 2 14.69 13.87 11.20
C THR A 2 14.97 14.07 9.70
N PRO A 3 15.49 15.22 9.28
CA PRO A 3 15.86 15.46 7.87
C PRO A 3 16.85 14.42 7.33
N GLU A 4 17.85 14.01 8.12
CA GLU A 4 18.87 13.04 7.72
C GLU A 4 18.26 11.66 7.46
N THR A 5 17.35 11.23 8.35
CA THR A 5 16.62 9.97 8.18
C THR A 5 15.71 10.01 6.96
N ALA A 6 15.06 11.14 6.70
CA ALA A 6 14.18 11.30 5.54
C ALA A 6 14.95 11.17 4.21
N VAL A 7 16.13 11.79 4.12
CA VAL A 7 17.02 11.66 2.95
C VAL A 7 17.47 10.21 2.78
N ALA A 8 17.93 9.56 3.86
CA ALA A 8 18.39 8.17 3.80
C ALA A 8 17.29 7.20 3.33
N LEU A 9 16.06 7.35 3.84
CA LEU A 9 14.91 6.53 3.44
C LEU A 9 14.49 6.80 1.99
N ARG A 10 14.52 8.06 1.55
CA ARG A 10 14.26 8.40 0.14
C ARG A 10 15.26 7.72 -0.78
N GLU A 11 16.55 7.79 -0.46
CA GLU A 11 17.57 7.12 -1.26
C GLU A 11 17.42 5.59 -1.26
N GLN A 12 17.06 5.00 -0.11
CA GLN A 12 16.75 3.57 -0.04
C GLN A 12 15.55 3.22 -0.93
N MET A 13 14.47 3.98 -0.87
CA MET A 13 13.29 3.81 -1.73
C MET A 13 13.65 3.83 -3.22
N LEU A 14 14.52 4.75 -3.64
CA LEU A 14 14.94 4.87 -5.04
C LEU A 14 15.89 3.75 -5.48
N ARG A 15 16.77 3.26 -4.60
CA ARG A 15 17.71 2.18 -4.92
C ARG A 15 17.07 0.79 -4.87
N ASP A 16 16.31 0.52 -3.81
CA ASP A 16 15.81 -0.81 -3.47
C ASP A 16 14.34 -1.01 -3.89
N GLY A 17 13.63 0.08 -4.19
CA GLY A 17 12.21 0.06 -4.55
C GLY A 17 11.26 0.01 -3.34
N TYR A 18 11.77 0.01 -2.11
CA TYR A 18 10.99 0.04 -0.87
C TYR A 18 11.77 0.71 0.27
N CYS A 19 11.05 1.16 1.30
CA CYS A 19 11.62 1.54 2.59
C CYS A 19 10.57 1.29 3.70
N VAL A 20 11.00 1.31 4.96
CA VAL A 20 10.10 1.09 6.11
C VAL A 20 10.16 2.30 7.02
N ILE A 21 8.99 2.84 7.35
CA ILE A 21 8.84 3.96 8.30
C ILE A 21 8.04 3.44 9.49
N PRO A 22 8.66 3.27 10.66
CA PRO A 22 7.97 2.75 11.84
C PRO A 22 6.98 3.78 12.39
N ASP A 23 6.04 3.28 13.20
CA ASP A 23 5.16 4.10 14.06
C ASP A 23 4.28 5.13 13.32
N ILE A 24 3.88 4.82 12.09
CA ILE A 24 2.96 5.67 11.29
C ILE A 24 1.51 5.55 11.76
N LEU A 25 1.02 4.34 12.00
CA LEU A 25 -0.35 4.09 12.45
C LEU A 25 -0.42 4.12 13.97
N SER A 26 -1.45 4.77 14.51
CA SER A 26 -1.75 4.64 15.94
C SER A 26 -2.34 3.26 16.22
N LEU A 27 -2.14 2.74 17.45
CA LEU A 27 -2.69 1.45 17.85
C LEU A 27 -4.22 1.39 17.68
N ASP A 28 -4.92 2.45 18.08
CA ASP A 28 -6.38 2.52 17.96
C ASP A 28 -6.84 2.48 16.50
N PHE A 29 -6.11 3.13 15.58
CA PHE A 29 -6.48 3.11 14.18
C PHE A 29 -6.12 1.79 13.51
N LEU A 30 -5.00 1.18 13.90
CA LEU A 30 -4.64 -0.17 13.47
C LEU A 30 -5.71 -1.20 13.88
N GLN A 31 -6.25 -1.10 15.08
CA GLN A 31 -7.34 -1.98 15.53
C GLN A 31 -8.61 -1.80 14.71
N GLN A 32 -8.96 -0.55 14.36
CA GLN A 32 -10.10 -0.28 13.47
C GLN A 32 -9.90 -0.86 12.07
N LEU A 33 -8.69 -0.73 11.52
CA LEU A 33 -8.33 -1.31 10.23
C LEU A 33 -8.42 -2.85 10.25
N GLN A 34 -7.94 -3.48 11.32
CA GLN A 34 -8.04 -4.93 11.50
C GLN A 34 -9.50 -5.40 11.54
N GLN A 35 -10.33 -4.77 12.37
CA GLN A 35 -11.75 -5.10 12.48
C GLN A 35 -12.48 -4.95 11.15
N GLU A 36 -12.18 -3.89 10.40
CA GLU A 36 -12.78 -3.66 9.10
C GLU A 36 -12.26 -4.65 8.05
N SER A 37 -10.97 -4.96 8.03
CA SER A 37 -10.43 -5.98 7.12
C SER A 37 -10.99 -7.37 7.41
N ASP A 38 -11.20 -7.73 8.68
CA ASP A 38 -11.81 -9.00 9.08
C ASP A 38 -13.26 -9.06 8.61
N ARG A 39 -14.04 -8.00 8.86
CA ARG A 39 -15.43 -7.89 8.39
C ARG A 39 -15.52 -8.01 6.87
N LEU A 40 -14.62 -7.37 6.14
CA LEU A 40 -14.57 -7.46 4.67
C LEU A 40 -14.24 -8.88 4.23
N ASN A 41 -13.19 -9.48 4.81
CA ASN A 41 -12.77 -10.84 4.50
C ASN A 41 -13.88 -11.87 4.75
N ASP A 42 -14.63 -11.75 5.85
CA ASP A 42 -15.76 -12.64 6.18
C ASP A 42 -16.89 -12.59 5.13
N THR A 43 -17.00 -11.49 4.39
CA THR A 43 -18.03 -11.30 3.35
C THR A 43 -17.54 -11.63 1.94
N MET A 44 -16.24 -11.91 1.77
CA MET A 44 -15.63 -12.14 0.46
C MET A 44 -15.75 -13.61 0.03
N PRO A 45 -16.15 -13.88 -1.23
CA PRO A 45 -16.07 -15.23 -1.78
C PRO A 45 -14.61 -15.58 -2.08
N HIS A 46 -14.10 -16.61 -1.42
CA HIS A 46 -12.77 -17.16 -1.70
C HIS A 46 -12.85 -18.18 -2.84
N HIS A 47 -12.08 -17.95 -3.90
CA HIS A 47 -12.07 -18.82 -5.08
C HIS A 47 -10.82 -19.72 -5.07
N PRO A 48 -10.94 -21.04 -5.29
CA PRO A 48 -9.80 -21.95 -5.31
C PRO A 48 -8.71 -21.59 -6.33
N ASP A 49 -9.09 -20.89 -7.40
CA ASP A 49 -8.21 -20.50 -8.50
C ASP A 49 -7.26 -19.35 -8.13
N THR A 50 -7.50 -18.63 -7.02
CA THR A 50 -6.67 -17.51 -6.56
C THR A 50 -5.62 -17.94 -5.53
N LYS A 51 -5.39 -19.24 -5.33
CA LYS A 51 -4.53 -19.81 -4.27
C LYS A 51 -3.14 -19.19 -4.08
N TYR A 52 -2.52 -18.64 -5.14
CA TYR A 52 -1.19 -18.02 -5.02
C TYR A 52 -1.28 -16.54 -4.64
N GLN A 53 -2.15 -15.81 -5.34
CA GLN A 53 -2.34 -14.36 -5.19
C GLN A 53 -3.20 -13.99 -3.97
N GLY A 54 -4.01 -14.92 -3.48
CA GLY A 54 -5.07 -14.64 -2.52
C GLY A 54 -6.25 -13.92 -3.18
N THR A 55 -7.20 -13.46 -2.37
CA THR A 55 -8.36 -12.70 -2.85
C THR A 55 -8.05 -11.21 -2.76
N HIS A 56 -8.34 -10.47 -3.83
CA HIS A 56 -8.13 -9.03 -3.91
C HIS A 56 -9.48 -8.32 -3.91
N LEU A 57 -9.66 -7.36 -3.01
CA LEU A 57 -10.83 -6.49 -2.98
C LEU A 57 -10.41 -5.05 -3.26
N GLY A 58 -10.90 -4.51 -4.36
CA GLY A 58 -10.80 -3.08 -4.65
C GLY A 58 -11.91 -2.32 -3.94
N ILE A 59 -11.54 -1.38 -3.08
CA ILE A 59 -12.49 -0.55 -2.31
C ILE A 59 -12.31 0.90 -2.74
N GLY A 60 -13.36 1.51 -3.29
CA GLY A 60 -13.36 2.94 -3.53
C GLY A 60 -13.36 3.67 -2.19
N TYR A 61 -12.59 4.76 -2.05
CA TYR A 61 -12.53 5.50 -0.78
C TYR A 61 -13.90 5.97 -0.31
N LYS A 62 -14.79 6.34 -1.24
CA LYS A 62 -16.15 6.79 -0.93
C LYS A 62 -17.06 5.68 -0.38
N ASP A 63 -16.68 4.43 -0.56
CA ASP A 63 -17.46 3.27 -0.17
C ASP A 63 -17.10 2.77 1.24
N ASN A 64 -16.03 3.31 1.84
CA ASN A 64 -15.53 2.88 3.14
C ASN A 64 -14.79 4.01 3.88
N GLU A 65 -15.41 4.55 4.93
CA GLU A 65 -14.88 5.68 5.70
C GLU A 65 -13.53 5.37 6.38
N ILE A 66 -13.33 4.12 6.84
CA ILE A 66 -12.07 3.70 7.47
C ILE A 66 -10.94 3.70 6.43
N MET A 67 -11.22 3.21 5.21
CA MET A 67 -10.23 3.18 4.13
C MET A 67 -9.96 4.57 3.56
N GLN A 68 -10.97 5.45 3.47
CA GLN A 68 -10.77 6.85 3.13
C GLN A 68 -9.82 7.52 4.14
N ARG A 69 -10.06 7.31 5.43
CA ARG A 69 -9.22 7.86 6.49
C ARG A 69 -7.79 7.34 6.42
N LEU A 70 -7.55 6.10 5.98
CA LEU A 70 -6.21 5.57 5.77
C LEU A 70 -5.48 6.30 4.63
N ALA A 71 -6.19 6.58 3.52
CA ALA A 71 -5.61 7.33 2.40
C ALA A 71 -5.25 8.78 2.76
N GLU A 72 -6.01 9.38 3.68
CA GLU A 72 -5.83 10.73 4.20
C GLU A 72 -5.02 10.76 5.51
N TRP A 73 -4.41 9.64 5.91
CA TRP A 73 -3.75 9.53 7.21
C TRP A 73 -2.55 10.48 7.31
N GLU A 74 -2.72 11.54 8.10
CA GLU A 74 -1.77 12.66 8.16
C GLU A 74 -0.33 12.23 8.47
N PRO A 75 -0.04 11.33 9.44
CA PRO A 75 1.33 10.85 9.65
C PRO A 75 1.98 10.22 8.41
N ALA A 76 1.22 9.50 7.59
CA ALA A 76 1.73 8.91 6.34
C ALA A 76 2.00 9.99 5.29
N ARG A 77 1.10 10.98 5.16
CA ARG A 77 1.28 12.13 4.26
C ARG A 77 2.50 12.97 4.64
N GLN A 78 2.69 13.23 5.93
CA GLN A 78 3.86 13.96 6.44
C GLN A 78 5.16 13.21 6.20
N ALA A 79 5.17 11.88 6.35
CA ALA A 79 6.34 11.07 6.08
C ALA A 79 6.75 11.15 4.59
N LEU A 80 5.78 11.07 3.67
CA LEU A 80 6.03 11.28 2.24
C LEU A 80 6.56 12.68 1.93
N GLU A 81 5.96 13.71 2.52
CA GLU A 81 6.42 15.09 2.35
C GLU A 81 7.87 15.28 2.82
N GLN A 82 8.20 14.75 4.01
CA GLN A 82 9.55 14.82 4.56
C GLN A 82 10.59 14.09 3.68
N MET A 83 10.18 13.02 3.00
CA MET A 83 11.02 12.30 2.01
C MET A 83 11.09 12.99 0.64
N GLY A 84 10.39 14.10 0.43
CA GLY A 84 10.29 14.76 -0.88
C GLY A 84 9.50 13.94 -1.91
N LEU A 85 8.50 13.19 -1.45
CA LEU A 85 7.56 12.37 -2.23
C LEU A 85 6.09 12.79 -1.97
N GLY A 86 5.87 14.02 -1.50
CA GLY A 86 4.53 14.54 -1.16
C GLY A 86 3.68 14.95 -2.36
N ASP A 87 4.28 15.03 -3.56
CA ASP A 87 3.63 15.36 -4.83
C ASP A 87 2.71 14.26 -5.37
N PHE A 88 2.80 13.05 -4.81
CA PHE A 88 1.91 11.94 -5.14
C PHE A 88 0.49 12.21 -4.64
N THR A 89 -0.47 12.08 -5.55
CA THR A 89 -1.90 12.10 -5.22
C THR A 89 -2.40 10.68 -4.94
N PRO A 90 -3.31 10.49 -3.97
CA PRO A 90 -3.98 9.21 -3.77
C PRO A 90 -4.65 8.72 -5.05
N GLY A 91 -4.64 7.39 -5.25
CA GLY A 91 -5.39 6.74 -6.33
C GLY A 91 -6.91 6.82 -6.11
N GLY A 92 -7.68 6.04 -6.89
CA GLY A 92 -9.14 6.01 -6.76
C GLY A 92 -9.68 5.14 -5.61
N GLY A 93 -8.81 4.37 -4.94
CA GLY A 93 -9.23 3.40 -3.92
C GLY A 93 -8.06 2.62 -3.33
N LEU A 94 -8.39 1.68 -2.46
CA LEU A 94 -7.47 0.80 -1.76
C LEU A 94 -7.62 -0.65 -2.24
N LEU A 95 -6.53 -1.41 -2.15
CA LEU A 95 -6.52 -2.85 -2.36
C LEU A 95 -6.40 -3.55 -1.02
N VAL A 96 -7.42 -4.35 -0.66
CA VAL A 96 -7.33 -5.29 0.46
C VAL A 96 -6.91 -6.64 -0.11
N LEU A 97 -5.77 -7.14 0.35
CA LEU A 97 -5.20 -8.41 -0.08
C LEU A 97 -5.36 -9.42 1.06
N THR A 98 -6.16 -10.45 0.86
CA THR A 98 -6.33 -11.52 1.84
C THR A 98 -5.77 -12.83 1.30
N LYS A 99 -5.19 -13.63 2.20
CA LYS A 99 -4.53 -14.88 1.84
C LYS A 99 -4.84 -15.93 2.89
N GLU A 100 -5.27 -17.09 2.43
CA GLU A 100 -5.63 -18.20 3.32
C GLU A 100 -4.41 -18.71 4.09
N PRO A 101 -4.60 -19.22 5.31
CA PRO A 101 -3.55 -19.92 6.04
C PRO A 101 -2.91 -21.01 5.17
N TYR A 102 -1.58 -21.09 5.20
CA TYR A 102 -0.78 -22.07 4.45
C TYR A 102 -0.88 -22.00 2.91
N ALA A 103 -1.50 -20.96 2.35
CA ALA A 103 -1.49 -20.75 0.92
C ALA A 103 -0.04 -20.59 0.38
N PRO A 104 0.26 -21.15 -0.80
CA PRO A 104 1.62 -21.14 -1.35
C PRO A 104 2.14 -19.72 -1.56
N ALA A 105 3.46 -19.53 -1.43
CA ALA A 105 4.09 -18.24 -1.72
C ALA A 105 3.77 -17.76 -3.16
N LEU A 106 3.61 -16.45 -3.31
CA LEU A 106 3.42 -15.85 -4.63
C LEU A 106 4.77 -15.77 -5.35
N TYR A 107 4.78 -15.95 -6.68
CA TYR A 107 5.99 -15.84 -7.47
C TYR A 107 6.43 -14.37 -7.58
N TRP A 108 7.73 -14.15 -7.86
CA TRP A 108 8.27 -12.80 -8.07
C TRP A 108 7.61 -12.11 -9.27
N HIS A 109 7.01 -10.95 -9.04
CA HIS A 109 6.38 -10.13 -10.08
C HIS A 109 6.45 -8.65 -9.69
N LYS A 110 6.03 -7.78 -10.62
CA LYS A 110 5.89 -6.34 -10.39
C LYS A 110 4.42 -5.94 -10.54
N ASP A 111 3.93 -5.18 -9.57
CA ASP A 111 2.60 -4.55 -9.57
C ASP A 111 2.61 -3.29 -10.44
N TRP A 112 2.78 -3.50 -11.75
CA TRP A 112 2.82 -2.44 -12.74
C TRP A 112 2.12 -2.88 -14.03
N MET A 113 1.08 -2.14 -14.41
CA MET A 113 0.20 -2.49 -15.53
C MET A 113 0.72 -1.98 -16.88
N ARG A 114 1.67 -1.03 -16.90
CA ARG A 114 2.19 -0.42 -18.12
C ARG A 114 3.61 -0.89 -18.47
N ARG A 115 3.90 -2.19 -18.32
CA ARG A 115 5.26 -2.75 -18.46
C ARG A 115 5.98 -2.40 -19.77
N ASN A 116 5.23 -2.17 -20.85
CA ASN A 116 5.77 -1.85 -22.19
C ASN A 116 5.76 -0.35 -22.52
N ASP A 117 5.30 0.50 -21.60
CA ASP A 117 5.29 1.94 -21.79
C ASP A 117 6.71 2.50 -21.50
N PRO A 118 7.27 3.39 -22.36
CA PRO A 118 8.56 4.04 -22.12
C PRO A 118 8.67 4.72 -20.75
N LEU A 119 7.54 5.13 -20.16
CA LEU A 119 7.47 5.66 -18.80
C LEU A 119 8.13 4.71 -17.78
N SER A 120 8.07 3.39 -18.00
CA SER A 120 8.69 2.36 -17.15
C SER A 120 10.22 2.45 -17.07
N CYS A 121 10.85 3.17 -17.98
CA CYS A 121 12.29 3.40 -18.02
C CYS A 121 12.71 4.71 -17.34
N THR A 122 11.75 5.49 -16.82
CA THR A 122 12.07 6.76 -16.13
C THR A 122 12.62 6.47 -14.73
N PRO A 123 13.58 7.28 -14.24
CA PRO A 123 14.27 7.02 -12.97
C PRO A 123 13.41 7.34 -11.73
N CYS A 124 12.29 8.04 -11.90
CA CYS A 124 11.39 8.39 -10.82
C CYS A 124 10.30 7.34 -10.65
N PRO A 125 9.85 7.02 -9.42
CA PRO A 125 8.72 6.13 -9.23
C PRO A 125 7.46 6.71 -9.88
N GLN A 126 6.71 5.89 -10.61
CA GLN A 126 5.45 6.29 -11.26
C GLN A 126 4.25 6.05 -10.34
N THR A 127 4.39 5.11 -9.40
CA THR A 127 3.36 4.74 -8.43
C THR A 127 4.07 4.29 -7.16
N ILE A 128 3.57 4.76 -6.03
CA ILE A 128 4.02 4.33 -4.70
C ILE A 128 2.84 3.68 -4.02
N PHE A 129 3.05 2.47 -3.51
CA PHE A 129 2.10 1.80 -2.64
C PHE A 129 2.45 2.14 -1.19
N LEU A 130 1.49 2.69 -0.46
CA LEU A 130 1.52 2.76 1.00
C LEU A 130 0.78 1.53 1.51
N SER A 131 1.43 0.77 2.40
CA SER A 131 0.93 -0.51 2.92
C SER A 131 0.98 -0.52 4.44
#